data_AF-A0A6B0UTI4-F1
#
_entry.id   AF-A0A6B0UTI4-F1
#
_cell.length_a   1.000
_cell.length_b   1.000
_cell.length_c   1.000
_cell.angle_alpha   90.00
_cell.angle_beta   90.00
_cell.angle_gamma   90.00
#
_symmetry.space_group_name_H-M   'P 1'
#
loop_
_entity.id
_entity.type
_entity.pdbx_description
1 polymer ?
#
loop_
_entity_poly.entity_id
_entity_poly.type
_entity_poly.pdbx_seq_one_letter_code
_entity_poly.pdbx_strand_id
1 'polypeptide(L)'
;VGTVPLSVTELGNDRLLPAFHPSIAGIRARFHQYFVFGSTIDCEDWSKDYGNCLKFRTEKDVDALRSVVDSEERRKKERLDASLRNDVWDLRSEPPRDWNGPLPEWMEQRLSNSYLGAKGSGEARALAKSTCCIS
;
A
#
# COMPACT_ATOMS: atom_id res chain seq x y z
N VAL A 1 -46.08 -29.68 15.54
CA VAL A 1 -44.65 -29.24 15.50
C VAL A 1 -44.26 -29.23 14.03
N GLY A 2 -44.48 -28.09 13.37
CA GLY A 2 -44.41 -27.95 11.92
C GLY A 2 -42.99 -27.60 11.46
N THR A 3 -42.48 -28.37 10.51
CA THR A 3 -41.28 -28.08 9.74
C THR A 3 -41.57 -26.94 8.76
N VAL A 4 -40.81 -25.85 8.84
CA VAL A 4 -40.86 -24.76 7.86
C VAL A 4 -39.80 -25.04 6.79
N PRO A 5 -40.15 -25.08 5.49
CA PRO A 5 -39.17 -25.21 4.41
C PRO A 5 -38.51 -23.85 4.15
N LEU A 6 -37.19 -23.85 4.04
CA LEU A 6 -36.44 -22.68 3.54
C LEU A 6 -36.59 -22.64 2.01
N SER A 7 -37.44 -21.75 1.50
CA SER A 7 -37.47 -21.39 0.09
C SER A 7 -36.39 -20.34 -0.20
N VAL A 8 -35.60 -20.63 -1.23
CA VAL A 8 -34.66 -19.68 -1.85
C VAL A 8 -35.47 -18.59 -2.55
N THR A 9 -35.16 -17.32 -2.27
CA THR A 9 -35.42 -16.23 -3.22
C THR A 9 -34.14 -15.41 -3.35
N GLU A 10 -33.54 -15.49 -4.54
CA GLU A 10 -32.68 -14.46 -5.08
C GLU A 10 -33.46 -13.15 -5.16
N LEU A 11 -32.83 -12.02 -4.84
CA LEU A 11 -32.84 -10.78 -5.64
C LEU A 11 -32.26 -9.62 -4.81
N GLY A 12 -31.09 -9.17 -5.26
CA GLY A 12 -30.68 -7.76 -5.29
C GLY A 12 -30.80 -6.94 -4.01
N ASN A 13 -29.68 -6.79 -3.31
CA ASN A 13 -29.41 -5.54 -2.59
C ASN A 13 -27.90 -5.34 -2.33
N ASP A 14 -27.11 -5.12 -3.38
CA ASP A 14 -25.73 -4.63 -3.26
C ASP A 14 -25.72 -3.12 -2.93
N ARG A 15 -26.45 -2.75 -1.88
CA ARG A 15 -26.44 -1.39 -1.32
C ARG A 15 -25.91 -1.48 0.11
N LEU A 16 -24.67 -1.00 0.26
CA LEU A 16 -24.07 -0.52 1.52
C LEU A 16 -23.72 -1.63 2.53
N LEU A 17 -22.64 -2.35 2.27
CA LEU A 17 -21.84 -2.90 3.36
C LEU A 17 -20.73 -1.87 3.69
N PRO A 18 -20.64 -1.39 4.95
CA PRO A 18 -19.54 -0.50 5.33
C PRO A 18 -18.23 -1.25 5.08
N ALA A 19 -17.29 -0.56 4.44
CA ALA A 19 -16.02 -1.08 4.01
C ALA A 19 -15.25 -1.73 5.17
N PHE A 20 -15.44 -3.04 5.35
CA PHE A 20 -14.53 -3.84 6.16
C PHE A 20 -13.26 -4.03 5.33
N HIS A 21 -12.30 -3.11 5.45
CA HIS A 21 -11.02 -3.23 4.79
C HIS A 21 -10.33 -4.50 5.33
N PRO A 22 -10.22 -5.61 4.57
CA PRO A 22 -9.89 -6.93 5.14
C PRO A 22 -8.47 -7.01 5.71
N SER A 23 -7.61 -6.03 5.41
CA SER A 23 -6.19 -6.09 5.73
C SER A 23 -5.85 -5.83 7.20
N ILE A 24 -6.80 -5.42 8.04
CA ILE A 24 -6.53 -4.96 9.43
C ILE A 24 -7.18 -5.82 10.51
N ALA A 25 -8.21 -6.59 10.15
CA ALA A 25 -8.90 -7.47 11.08
C ALA A 25 -8.33 -8.90 11.12
N GLY A 26 -7.61 -9.32 10.07
CA GLY A 26 -7.09 -10.68 9.95
C GLY A 26 -5.98 -11.00 10.95
N ILE A 27 -5.96 -12.24 11.46
CA ILE A 27 -4.98 -12.70 12.47
C ILE A 27 -3.52 -12.51 12.01
N ARG A 28 -3.24 -12.74 10.73
CA ARG A 28 -1.91 -12.55 10.14
C ARG A 28 -1.48 -11.09 10.14
N ALA A 29 -2.41 -10.17 9.87
CA ALA A 29 -2.14 -8.74 9.86
C ALA A 29 -1.90 -8.23 11.28
N ARG A 30 -2.72 -8.66 12.25
CA ARG A 30 -2.54 -8.32 13.67
C ARG A 30 -1.21 -8.86 14.22
N PHE A 31 -0.84 -10.08 13.85
CA PHE A 31 0.46 -10.64 14.22
C PHE A 31 1.62 -9.82 13.64
N HIS A 32 1.55 -9.43 12.37
CA HIS A 32 2.57 -8.59 11.75
C HIS A 32 2.69 -7.21 12.42
N GLN A 33 1.56 -6.56 12.73
CA GLN A 33 1.56 -5.29 13.47
C GLN A 33 2.22 -5.45 14.84
N TYR A 34 1.86 -6.50 15.58
CA TYR A 34 2.48 -6.79 16.87
C TYR A 34 3.99 -7.05 16.74
N PHE A 35 4.44 -7.76 15.70
CA PHE A 35 5.86 -7.99 15.47
C PHE A 35 6.65 -6.71 15.17
N VAL A 36 6.09 -5.80 14.37
CA VAL A 36 6.78 -4.56 13.96
C VAL A 36 6.71 -3.48 15.03
N PHE A 37 5.54 -3.29 15.65
CA PHE A 37 5.26 -2.16 16.54
C PHE A 37 5.15 -2.55 18.02
N GLY A 38 5.13 -3.85 18.34
CA GLY A 38 4.87 -4.33 19.70
C GLY A 38 3.40 -4.24 20.14
N SER A 39 2.51 -3.70 19.30
CA SER A 39 1.09 -3.51 19.59
C SER A 39 0.26 -3.55 18.32
N THR A 40 -1.06 -3.68 18.46
CA THR A 40 -1.99 -3.46 17.34
C THR A 40 -2.22 -1.97 17.17
N ILE A 41 -2.10 -1.48 15.94
CA ILE A 41 -2.26 -0.05 15.62
C ILE A 41 -3.68 0.24 15.14
N ASP A 42 -4.14 1.45 15.38
CA ASP A 42 -5.37 1.94 14.79
C ASP A 42 -5.17 2.20 13.29
N CYS A 43 -6.06 1.63 12.48
CA CYS A 43 -6.00 1.69 11.03
C CYS A 43 -7.17 2.47 10.43
N GLU A 44 -7.96 3.16 11.25
CA GLU A 44 -9.10 3.97 10.79
C GLU A 44 -8.68 5.02 9.75
N ASP A 45 -7.52 5.66 9.92
CA ASP A 45 -7.00 6.67 8.99
C ASP A 45 -6.87 6.12 7.57
N TRP A 46 -6.32 4.91 7.42
CA TRP A 46 -6.17 4.25 6.11
C TRP A 46 -7.52 3.88 5.49
N SER A 47 -8.50 3.50 6.33
CA SER A 47 -9.85 3.20 5.87
C SER A 47 -10.56 4.45 5.36
N LYS A 48 -10.41 5.58 6.09
CA LYS A 48 -10.95 6.89 5.70
C LYS A 48 -10.35 7.36 4.38
N ASP A 49 -9.03 7.29 4.24
CA ASP A 49 -8.33 7.67 3.01
C ASP A 49 -8.76 6.82 1.81
N TYR A 50 -8.97 5.52 2.01
CA TYR A 50 -9.49 4.64 0.96
C TYR A 50 -10.90 5.04 0.52
N GLY A 51 -11.79 5.32 1.48
CA GLY A 51 -13.13 5.83 1.20
C GLY A 51 -13.11 7.15 0.43
N ASN A 52 -12.30 8.11 0.88
CA ASN A 52 -12.14 9.41 0.24
C ASN A 52 -11.58 9.29 -1.19
N CYS A 53 -10.60 8.42 -1.38
CA CYS A 53 -10.05 8.17 -2.70
C CYS A 53 -11.08 7.56 -3.66
N LEU A 54 -11.88 6.59 -3.19
CA LEU A 54 -12.98 6.03 -3.99
C LEU A 54 -13.99 7.11 -4.35
N LYS A 55 -14.35 7.97 -3.39
CA LYS A 55 -15.27 9.10 -3.61
C LYS A 55 -14.76 10.07 -4.67
N PHE A 56 -13.48 10.45 -4.62
CA PHE A 56 -12.89 11.26 -5.69
C PHE A 56 -12.90 10.54 -7.04
N ARG A 57 -12.70 9.22 -7.08
CA ARG A 57 -12.73 8.46 -8.35
C ARG A 57 -14.12 8.41 -8.97
N THR A 58 -15.16 8.22 -8.17
CA THR A 58 -16.54 8.08 -8.63
C THR A 58 -17.20 9.42 -8.91
N GLU A 59 -17.03 10.38 -8.00
CA GLU A 59 -17.80 11.63 -7.96
C GLU A 59 -16.95 12.86 -8.31
N LYS A 60 -15.63 12.71 -8.45
CA LYS A 60 -14.68 13.83 -8.63
C LYS A 60 -14.75 14.85 -7.48
N ASP A 61 -15.06 14.37 -6.28
CA ASP A 61 -15.07 15.17 -5.05
C ASP A 61 -13.65 15.65 -4.69
N VAL A 62 -13.43 16.96 -4.87
CA VAL A 62 -12.13 17.61 -4.63
C VAL A 62 -11.80 17.68 -3.14
N ASP A 63 -12.79 17.76 -2.27
CA ASP A 63 -12.55 17.82 -0.82
C ASP A 63 -12.13 16.45 -0.29
N ALA A 64 -12.67 15.37 -0.84
CA ALA A 64 -12.20 14.03 -0.58
C ALA A 64 -10.74 13.83 -1.03
N LEU A 65 -10.37 14.38 -2.21
CA LEU A 65 -8.98 14.37 -2.67
C LEU A 65 -8.06 15.15 -1.71
N ARG A 66 -8.45 16.36 -1.30
CA ARG A 66 -7.67 17.18 -0.36
C ARG A 66 -7.41 16.45 0.95
N SER A 67 -8.43 15.80 1.51
CA SER A 67 -8.28 15.02 2.74
C SER A 67 -7.24 13.91 2.62
N VAL A 68 -7.11 13.26 1.45
CA VAL A 68 -6.09 12.23 1.20
C VAL A 68 -4.71 12.85 1.03
N VAL A 69 -4.61 14.01 0.35
CA VAL A 69 -3.33 14.72 0.21
C VAL A 69 -2.79 15.14 1.58
N ASP A 70 -3.64 15.72 2.43
CA ASP A 70 -3.25 16.17 3.76
C ASP A 70 -2.78 15.01 4.65
N SER A 71 -3.44 13.86 4.58
CA SER A 71 -3.05 12.68 5.35
C SER A 71 -1.72 12.07 4.87
N GLU A 72 -1.48 12.05 3.55
CA GLU A 72 -0.21 11.61 2.97
C GLU A 72 0.95 12.57 3.30
N GLU A 73 0.71 13.88 3.23
CA GLU A 73 1.70 14.89 3.63
C GLU A 73 2.10 14.72 5.09
N ARG A 74 1.12 14.48 5.98
CA ARG A 74 1.38 14.18 7.38
C ARG A 74 2.25 12.93 7.55
N ARG A 75 1.91 11.81 6.90
CA ARG A 75 2.70 10.57 6.96
C ARG A 75 4.12 10.76 6.43
N LYS A 76 4.28 11.50 5.33
CA LYS A 76 5.58 11.82 4.74
C LYS A 76 6.43 12.61 5.73
N LYS A 77 5.85 13.60 6.39
CA LYS A 77 6.53 14.37 7.44
C LYS A 77 6.93 13.49 8.62
N GLU A 78 6.05 12.63 9.11
CA GLU A 78 6.37 11.70 10.20
C GLU A 78 7.53 10.76 9.85
N ARG A 79 7.56 10.20 8.62
CA ARG A 79 8.67 9.37 8.12
C ARG A 79 9.99 10.17 8.03
N LEU A 80 9.92 11.41 7.55
CA LEU A 80 11.08 12.29 7.44
C LEU A 80 11.62 12.69 8.82
N ASP A 81 10.74 13.10 9.73
CA ASP A 81 11.09 13.50 11.11
C ASP A 81 11.70 12.32 11.88
N ALA A 82 11.23 11.10 11.66
CA ALA A 82 11.86 9.91 12.22
C ALA A 82 13.28 9.69 11.68
N SER A 83 13.50 9.93 10.38
CA SER A 83 14.83 9.85 9.78
C SER A 83 15.77 10.95 10.28
N LEU A 84 15.25 12.17 10.52
CA LEU A 84 16.04 13.31 10.98
C LEU A 84 16.39 13.23 12.48
N ARG A 85 15.53 12.60 13.29
CA ARG A 85 15.77 12.38 14.72
C ARG A 85 16.67 11.19 15.01
N ASN A 86 17.10 10.46 13.98
CA ASN A 86 18.03 9.35 14.14
C ASN A 86 19.42 9.89 14.50
N ASP A 87 20.00 9.43 15.61
CA ASP A 87 21.32 9.79 16.11
C ASP A 87 22.40 8.74 15.77
N VAL A 88 22.00 7.61 15.18
CA VAL A 88 22.89 6.50 14.82
C VAL A 88 23.48 6.68 13.42
N TRP A 89 22.73 7.26 12.49
CA TRP A 89 23.12 7.38 11.08
C TRP A 89 22.94 8.80 10.55
N ASP A 90 24.00 9.36 9.98
CA ASP A 90 23.94 10.64 9.29
C ASP A 90 23.31 10.49 7.89
N LEU A 91 22.52 11.49 7.49
CA LEU A 91 22.00 11.59 6.12
C LEU A 91 23.14 11.90 5.15
N ARG A 92 23.21 11.13 4.04
CA ARG A 92 24.21 11.35 2.98
C ARG A 92 23.90 12.65 2.23
N SER A 93 24.90 13.48 2.04
CA SER A 93 24.80 14.69 1.20
C SER A 93 24.83 14.37 -0.29
N GLU A 94 25.65 13.41 -0.70
CA GLU A 94 25.86 13.00 -2.08
C GLU A 94 26.00 11.48 -2.17
N PRO A 95 25.60 10.85 -3.29
CA PRO A 95 25.92 9.46 -3.54
C PRO A 95 27.45 9.27 -3.66
N PRO A 96 27.98 8.08 -3.32
CA PRO A 96 29.37 7.74 -3.60
C PRO A 96 29.75 7.97 -5.07
N ARG A 97 31.01 8.35 -5.34
CA ARG A 97 31.49 8.67 -6.69
C ARG A 97 31.28 7.54 -7.70
N ASP A 98 31.36 6.30 -7.24
CA ASP A 98 31.22 5.06 -7.99
C ASP A 98 29.84 4.41 -7.84
N TRP A 99 28.83 5.14 -7.33
CA TRP A 99 27.48 4.61 -7.14
C TRP A 99 26.87 4.04 -8.44
N ASN A 100 27.21 4.64 -9.59
CA ASN A 100 26.79 4.19 -10.92
C ASN A 100 27.90 3.40 -11.65
N GLY A 101 28.82 2.78 -10.92
CA GLY A 101 29.82 1.88 -11.51
C GLY A 101 29.15 0.67 -12.20
N PRO A 102 29.83 0.03 -13.17
CA PRO A 102 29.33 -1.21 -13.75
C PRO A 102 29.18 -2.28 -12.67
N LEU A 103 28.22 -3.17 -12.84
CA LEU A 103 28.03 -4.27 -11.89
C LEU A 103 29.24 -5.20 -11.97
N PRO A 104 29.65 -5.82 -10.85
CA PRO A 104 30.66 -6.87 -10.91
C PRO A 104 30.21 -8.00 -11.84
N GLU A 105 31.14 -8.56 -12.62
CA GLU A 105 30.89 -9.61 -13.62
C GLU A 105 30.00 -10.76 -13.12
N TRP A 106 30.26 -11.26 -11.90
CA TRP A 106 29.47 -12.34 -11.31
C TRP A 106 28.00 -11.96 -11.06
N MET A 107 27.73 -10.68 -10.82
CA MET A 107 26.37 -10.16 -10.60
C MET A 107 25.64 -9.99 -11.94
N GLU A 108 26.35 -9.56 -12.99
CA GLU A 108 25.81 -9.49 -14.35
C GLU A 108 25.42 -10.87 -14.89
N GLN A 109 26.27 -11.88 -14.68
CA GLN A 109 25.98 -13.27 -15.05
C GLN A 109 24.79 -13.87 -14.28
N ARG A 110 24.60 -13.47 -13.03
CA ARG A 110 23.40 -13.87 -12.26
C ARG A 110 22.15 -13.15 -12.75
N LEU A 111 22.27 -11.87 -13.09
CA LEU A 111 21.17 -11.06 -13.56
C LEU A 111 20.66 -11.57 -14.91
N SER A 112 21.55 -11.91 -15.85
CA SER A 112 21.20 -12.41 -17.18
C SER A 112 20.37 -13.70 -17.14
N ASN A 113 20.65 -14.57 -16.17
CA ASN A 113 19.91 -15.82 -15.96
C ASN A 113 18.70 -15.69 -15.02
N SER A 114 18.40 -14.48 -14.54
CA SER A 114 17.33 -14.24 -13.57
C SER A 114 16.06 -13.70 -14.24
N TYR A 115 14.93 -13.92 -13.58
CA TYR A 115 13.65 -13.30 -13.93
C TYR A 115 13.74 -11.76 -14.03
N LEU A 116 14.58 -11.12 -13.20
CA LEU A 116 14.74 -9.66 -13.20
C LEU A 116 15.45 -9.17 -14.46
N GLY A 117 16.44 -9.92 -14.96
CA GLY A 117 17.11 -9.62 -16.22
C GLY A 117 16.14 -9.70 -17.41
N ALA A 118 15.34 -10.77 -17.47
CA ALA A 118 14.30 -10.93 -18.49
C ALA A 118 13.20 -9.85 -18.43
N LYS A 119 12.86 -9.38 -17.24
CA LYS A 119 11.84 -8.32 -17.05
C LYS A 119 12.40 -6.92 -17.37
N GLY A 120 13.65 -6.66 -17.03
CA GLY A 120 14.32 -5.36 -17.19
C GLY A 120 14.64 -4.99 -18.64
N SER A 121 14.74 -5.98 -19.53
CA SER A 121 14.98 -5.80 -20.98
C SER A 121 13.80 -5.20 -21.75
N GLY A 122 12.66 -4.92 -21.10
CA GLY A 122 11.52 -4.22 -21.71
C GLY A 122 10.41 -5.12 -22.27
N GLU A 123 10.47 -6.44 -22.07
CA GLU A 123 9.38 -7.35 -22.44
C GLU A 123 8.16 -7.26 -21.49
N ALA A 124 8.31 -6.58 -20.35
CA ALA A 124 7.24 -6.41 -19.38
C ALA A 124 6.37 -5.19 -19.71
N ARG A 125 5.19 -5.46 -20.29
CA ARG A 125 4.13 -4.46 -20.53
C ARG A 125 3.87 -3.65 -19.25
N ALA A 126 4.15 -2.35 -19.31
CA ALA A 126 3.78 -1.40 -18.26
C ALA A 126 2.24 -1.37 -18.14
N LEU A 127 1.73 -2.02 -17.10
CA LEU A 127 0.34 -1.97 -16.75
C LEU A 127 0.10 -0.70 -15.95
N ALA A 128 -0.17 0.40 -16.65
CA ALA A 128 -0.64 1.65 -16.04
C ALA A 128 -2.06 1.42 -15.50
N LYS A 129 -2.15 0.78 -14.33
CA LYS A 129 -3.38 0.76 -13.54
C LYS A 129 -3.36 1.98 -12.62
N SER A 130 -4.30 2.89 -12.82
CA SER A 130 -4.67 3.94 -11.87
C SER A 130 -5.38 3.29 -10.67
N THR A 131 -4.61 2.50 -9.92
CA THR A 131 -5.06 1.95 -8.65
C THR A 131 -4.97 3.06 -7.62
N CYS A 132 -5.97 3.15 -6.75
CA CYS A 132 -5.85 3.97 -5.55
C CYS A 132 -4.82 3.31 -4.64
N CYS A 133 -3.55 3.68 -4.79
CA CYS A 133 -2.47 3.28 -3.92
C CYS A 133 -2.28 4.41 -2.90
N ILE A 134 -2.64 4.14 -1.64
CA ILE A 134 -2.29 4.99 -0.51
C ILE A 134 -0.86 4.56 -0.11
N SER A 135 0.08 5.49 -0.04
CA SER A 135 1.54 5.22 0.02
C SER A 135 2.17 5.29 1.42
#